data_AF-A0AAU5XTK2-F1
#
_entry.id   AF-A0AAU5XTK2-F1
#
_cell.length_a   1.000
_cell.length_b   1.000
_cell.length_c   1.000
_cell.angle_alpha   90.00
_cell.angle_beta   90.00
_cell.angle_gamma   90.00
#
_symmetry.space_group_name_H-M   'P 1'
#
loop_
_entity.id
_entity.type
_entity.pdbx_description
1 polymer ?
#
loop_
_entity_poly.entity_id
_entity_poly.type
_entity_poly.pdbx_seq_one_letter_code
_entity_poly.pdbx_strand_id
1 'polypeptide(L)' 'MLDVDLFADTNLVDPYPMHEDLRESGAVVYLERYRVWAMARHAEVYAALTDYETFCSSVGGRIRSRSALSAPA' A
#
# COMPACT_ATOMS: atom_id res chain seq x y z
N MET A 1 -2.70 -1.39 14.43
CA MET A 1 -3.36 -2.51 13.71
C MET A 1 -4.75 -2.03 13.38
N LEU A 2 -5.09 -1.90 12.11
CA LEU A 2 -6.37 -1.36 11.67
C LEU A 2 -7.16 -2.50 11.01
N ASP A 3 -8.27 -2.90 11.62
CA ASP A 3 -9.21 -3.87 11.04
C ASP A 3 -10.30 -3.10 10.30
N VAL A 4 -9.98 -2.66 9.08
CA VAL A 4 -10.91 -1.99 8.17
C VAL A 4 -11.01 -2.78 6.87
N ASP A 5 -12.25 -2.94 6.39
CA ASP A 5 -12.52 -3.57 5.10
C ASP A 5 -12.54 -2.48 4.02
N LEU A 6 -11.47 -2.41 3.21
CA LEU A 6 -11.35 -1.40 2.15
C LEU A 6 -12.40 -1.57 1.05
N PHE A 7 -12.97 -2.77 0.92
CA PHE A 7 -13.86 -3.15 -0.17
C PHE A 7 -15.30 -3.38 0.29
N ALA A 8 -15.64 -3.03 1.53
CA ALA A 8 -17.02 -3.03 1.99
C ALA A 8 -17.86 -2.01 1.19
N ASP A 9 -19.09 -2.36 0.86
CA ASP A 9 -19.99 -1.50 0.06
C ASP A 9 -20.13 -0.08 0.65
N THR A 10 -20.18 0.05 1.98
CA THR A 10 -20.24 1.35 2.66
C THR A 10 -19.02 2.21 2.37
N ASN A 11 -17.84 1.60 2.30
CA ASN A 11 -16.58 2.30 2.05
C ASN A 11 -16.37 2.56 0.56
N LEU A 12 -16.98 1.76 -0.31
CA LEU A 12 -17.03 2.03 -1.75
C LEU A 12 -17.99 3.19 -2.07
N VAL A 13 -19.07 3.35 -1.30
CA VAL A 13 -20.04 4.44 -1.44
C VAL A 13 -19.50 5.75 -0.86
N ASP A 14 -18.90 5.71 0.33
CA ASP A 14 -18.28 6.86 0.98
C ASP A 14 -16.89 6.48 1.56
N PRO A 15 -15.81 6.64 0.76
CA PRO A 15 -14.47 6.22 1.18
C PRO A 15 -13.78 7.23 2.09
N TYR A 16 -14.27 8.47 2.19
CA TYR A 16 -13.53 9.56 2.84
C TYR A 16 -13.31 9.35 4.35
N PRO A 17 -14.31 8.88 5.13
CA PRO A 17 -14.10 8.58 6.55
C PRO A 17 -13.02 7.52 6.76
N MET A 18 -13.04 6.45 5.95
CA MET A 18 -12.02 5.40 5.99
C MET A 18 -10.63 5.94 5.62
N HIS A 19 -10.54 6.82 4.61
CA HIS A 19 -9.26 7.42 4.22
C HIS A 19 -8.69 8.33 5.30
N GLU A 20 -9.53 9.01 6.08
CA GLU A 20 -9.10 9.78 7.24
C GLU A 20 -8.51 8.88 8.33
N ASP A 21 -9.23 7.83 8.71
CA ASP A 21 -8.76 6.85 9.70
C ASP A 21 -7.43 6.21 9.30
N LEU A 22 -7.28 5.86 8.01
CA LEU A 22 -6.04 5.32 7.46
C LEU A 22 -4.88 6.30 7.53
N ARG A 23 -5.13 7.59 7.26
CA ARG A 23 -4.10 8.65 7.34
C ARG A 23 -3.71 8.94 8.77
N GLU A 24 -4.63 8.92 9.72
CA GLU A 24 -4.33 9.16 11.14
C GLU A 24 -3.65 7.97 11.82
N SER A 25 -3.91 6.75 11.35
CA SER A 25 -3.33 5.51 11.91
C SER A 25 -1.80 5.39 11.75
N GLY A 26 -1.19 6.12 10.82
CA GLY A 26 0.26 6.16 10.63
C GLY A 26 0.69 6.40 9.19
N ALA A 27 2.00 6.53 8.97
CA ALA A 27 2.58 6.69 7.63
C ALA A 27 2.41 5.42 6.76
N VAL A 28 2.61 4.26 7.36
CA VAL A 28 2.42 2.94 6.75
C VAL A 28 1.65 2.07 7.73
N VAL A 29 0.56 1.45 7.26
CA VAL A 29 -0.29 0.59 8.07
C VAL A 29 -0.33 -0.82 7.49
N TYR A 30 -0.40 -1.82 8.37
CA TYR A 30 -0.60 -3.21 7.96
C TYR A 30 -2.08 -3.55 8.05
N LEU A 31 -2.66 -3.98 6.92
CA LEU A 31 -4.04 -4.44 6.81
C LEU A 31 -4.06 -5.95 6.93
N GLU A 32 -4.34 -6.44 8.15
CA GLU A 32 -4.28 -7.88 8.46
C GLU A 32 -5.21 -8.71 7.57
N ARG A 33 -6.42 -8.18 7.29
CA ARG A 33 -7.44 -8.79 6.44
C ARG A 33 -6.93 -9.19 5.07
N TYR A 34 -6.13 -8.33 4.44
CA TYR A 34 -5.58 -8.58 3.09
C TYR A 34 -4.11 -8.99 3.10
N ARG A 35 -3.47 -8.99 4.28
CA ARG A 35 -2.04 -9.25 4.48
C ARG A 35 -1.15 -8.34 3.64
N VAL A 36 -1.53 -7.07 3.51
CA VAL A 36 -0.80 -6.06 2.74
C VAL A 36 -0.41 -4.87 3.60
N TRP A 37 0.65 -4.20 3.17
CA TRP A 37 1.01 -2.87 3.64
C TRP A 37 0.28 -1.82 2.81
N ALA A 38 -0.25 -0.79 3.46
CA ALA A 38 -0.96 0.30 2.83
C ALA A 38 -0.37 1.65 3.26
N MET A 39 -0.40 2.61 2.33
CA MET A 39 -0.02 4.00 2.52
C MET A 39 -1.19 4.86 2.05
N ALA A 40 -1.67 5.76 2.90
CA ALA A 40 -2.82 6.63 2.60
C ALA A 40 -2.46 8.12 2.57
N ARG A 41 -1.26 8.48 3.02
CA ARG A 41 -0.76 9.86 3.02
C ARG A 41 -0.05 10.17 1.71
N HIS A 42 -0.19 11.42 1.26
CA HIS A 42 0.36 11.86 -0.02
C HIS A 42 1.88 11.70 -0.10
N ALA A 43 2.62 12.03 0.96
CA ALA A 43 4.09 11.99 0.94
C ALA A 43 4.62 10.57 0.68
N GLU A 44 4.10 9.58 1.40
CA GLU A 44 4.49 8.18 1.28
C GLU A 44 4.04 7.58 -0.06
N VAL A 45 2.81 7.87 -0.50
CA VAL A 45 2.30 7.41 -1.80
C VAL A 45 3.11 8.01 -2.95
N TYR A 46 3.41 9.31 -2.89
CA TYR A 46 4.21 9.98 -3.91
C TYR A 46 5.61 9.37 -3.99
N ALA A 47 6.29 9.22 -2.85
CA ALA A 47 7.62 8.62 -2.79
C ALA A 47 7.63 7.21 -3.40
N ALA A 48 6.66 6.36 -3.02
CA ALA A 48 6.56 5.00 -3.54
C ALA A 48 6.28 4.96 -5.06
N LEU A 49 5.42 5.85 -5.58
CA LEU A 49 5.12 5.91 -7.00
C LEU A 49 6.30 6.45 -7.84
N THR A 50 7.14 7.30 -7.26
CA THR A 50 8.35 7.81 -7.93
C THR A 50 9.53 6.84 -7.89
N ASP A 51 9.58 5.91 -6.91
CA ASP A 51 10.59 4.87 -6.79
C ASP A 51 10.13 3.54 -7.40
N TYR A 52 10.07 3.52 -8.74
CA TYR A 52 9.64 2.34 -9.50
C TYR A 52 10.64 1.17 -9.45
N GLU A 53 11.89 1.43 -9.03
CA GLU A 53 12.92 0.40 -8.89
C GLU A 53 12.68 -0.46 -7.65
N THR A 54 12.27 0.17 -6.55
CA THR A 54 11.90 -0.51 -5.30
C THR A 54 10.45 -1.01 -5.32
N PHE A 55 9.52 -0.20 -5.81
CA PHE A 55 8.08 -0.50 -5.89
C PHE A 55 7.68 -0.81 -7.32
N CYS A 56 7.86 -2.08 -7.71
CA CYS A 56 7.66 -2.48 -9.10
C CYS A 56 6.23 -2.95 -9.37
N SER A 57 5.58 -2.36 -10.38
CA SER A 57 4.26 -2.76 -10.84
C SER A 57 4.24 -4.14 -11.53
N SER A 58 5.38 -4.64 -12.00
CA SER A 58 5.48 -5.94 -12.71
C SER A 58 5.21 -7.15 -11.81
N VAL A 59 5.28 -6.98 -10.49
CA VAL A 59 4.97 -8.03 -9.49
C VAL A 59 3.71 -7.70 -8.66
N GLY A 60 2.89 -6.76 -9.14
CA GLY A 60 1.66 -6.34 -8.50
C GLY A 60 1.85 -5.33 -7.37
N GLY A 61 2.73 -4.34 -7.54
CA GLY A 61 2.89 -3.22 -6.58
C GLY A 61 3.51 -3.63 -5.25
N ARG A 62 4.40 -4.64 -5.26
CA ARG A 62 5.10 -5.13 -4.06
C ARG A 62 6.54 -4.65 -4.05
N ILE A 63 7.17 -4.68 -2.87
CA ILE A 63 8.62 -4.46 -2.75
C ILE A 63 9.36 -5.57 -3.50
N ARG A 64 10.30 -5.18 -4.37
CA ARG A 64 11.16 -6.15 -5.06
C ARG A 64 12.18 -6.72 -4.07
N SER A 65 12.19 -8.04 -3.86
CA SER A 65 13.20 -8.68 -3.02
C SER A 65 14.58 -8.66 -3.70
N ARG A 66 15.65 -8.36 -2.95
CA ARG A 66 17.03 -8.20 -3.45
C ARG A 66 17.69 -9.51 -3.96
N SER A 67 16.99 -10.64 -3.91
CA SER A 67 17.47 -11.93 -4.44
C SER A 67 17.27 -12.10 -5.95
N ALA A 68 16.61 -11.16 -6.64
CA ALA A 68 16.42 -11.21 -8.10
C ALA A 68 17.56 -10.56 -8.92
N LEU A 69 18.73 -10.31 -8.33
CA LEU A 69 19.93 -9.78 -9.02
C LEU A 69 20.87 -10.86 -9.59
N SER A 70 20.39 -12.09 -9.77
CA SER A 70 21.11 -13.08 -10.59
C SER A 70 20.19 -13.68 -11.64
N ALA A 71 20.17 -13.05 -12.80
CA ALA A 71 19.94 -13.71 -14.07
C ALA A 71 20.93 -13.07 -15.06
N PRO A 72 21.96 -13.80 -15.53
CA PRO A 72 22.95 -13.26 -16.44
C PRO A 72 22.48 -13.30 -17.90
N ALA A 73 23.08 -12.37 -18.66
CA ALA A 73 23.10 -12.15 -20.11
C ALA A 73 21.83 -11.56 -20.75
#